data_AF-A0A126RHC8-F1
#
_entry.id   AF-A0A126RHC8-F1
#
_cell.length_a   1.000
_cell.length_b   1.000
_cell.length_c   1.000
_cell.angle_alpha   90.00
_cell.angle_beta   90.00
_cell.angle_gamma   90.00
#
_symmetry.space_group_name_H-M   'P 1'
#
loop_
_entity.id
_entity.type
_entity.pdbx_description
1 polymer ?
#
loop_
_entity_poly.entity_id
_entity_poly.type
_entity_poly.pdbx_seq_one_letter_code
_entity_poly.pdbx_strand_id
1 'polypeptide(L)'
;MHILQQAQGLIGLALILLTAWAFSENRKAMPGGKWIAGALAMQIGMALAFVRVPVVWRAVGVINHGVEAIEKATLAGSSYMFGYLGGAALPFALKPGVEPPTVIAFQILPLIIVFSALTALFWHWGILRWTVNGLSWVLRRTLGVTGVVGLNAGANIFLGVVEAPLIVRTYCATMSRAELFAVMVLSMANISGALLVLYATTLSPILPDAVGHMIVASFLSLPAAILIARMMVPGNADEPDSAEVEPEVHYDGTMDAILRGTMEGVQLVLAVIGIIIVIFALVNLSDQILANLPLVDGQPITLKRTFGWLFAPAMWAIGVPWGEAPAAGSLMGTKTILNEYVAYLEFAKVPLGTFSARSQLIVTYALCSVANLASVGLLVTTISTLAPNRRREAAQLGMKSWIAGNLASAMCGAVIGLVTPV
;
A
#
# COMPACT_ATOMS: atom_id res chain seq x y z
N MET A 1 30.44 -11.57 -6.06
CA MET A 1 29.00 -11.88 -6.30
C MET A 1 28.06 -11.05 -5.42
N HIS A 2 28.26 -10.96 -4.09
CA HIS A 2 27.36 -10.23 -3.18
C HIS A 2 27.17 -8.73 -3.50
N ILE A 3 28.24 -7.99 -3.82
CA ILE A 3 28.15 -6.56 -4.21
C ILE A 3 27.32 -6.36 -5.49
N LEU A 4 27.41 -7.31 -6.43
CA LEU A 4 26.67 -7.25 -7.68
C LEU A 4 25.16 -7.44 -7.45
N GLN A 5 24.78 -8.34 -6.53
CA GLN A 5 23.39 -8.55 -6.11
C GLN A 5 22.84 -7.37 -5.31
N GLN A 6 23.66 -6.70 -4.50
CA GLN A 6 23.27 -5.45 -3.82
C GLN A 6 23.05 -4.33 -4.84
N ALA A 7 23.96 -4.14 -5.80
CA ALA A 7 23.85 -3.11 -6.82
C ALA A 7 22.70 -3.33 -7.82
N GLN A 8 22.12 -4.53 -7.88
CA GLN A 8 20.99 -4.86 -8.75
C GLN A 8 19.80 -3.91 -8.54
N GLY A 9 19.51 -3.50 -7.30
CA GLY A 9 18.44 -2.53 -7.03
C GLY A 9 18.64 -1.17 -7.70
N LEU A 10 19.88 -0.77 -8.04
CA LEU A 10 20.14 0.45 -8.81
C LEU A 10 19.61 0.35 -10.24
N ILE A 11 19.65 -0.86 -10.83
CA ILE A 11 19.05 -1.13 -12.14
C ILE A 11 17.53 -0.91 -12.06
N GLY A 12 16.89 -1.47 -11.04
CA GLY A 12 15.47 -1.27 -10.76
C GLY A 12 15.11 0.20 -10.60
N LEU A 13 15.85 0.95 -9.78
CA LEU A 13 15.64 2.40 -9.62
C LEU A 13 15.77 3.15 -10.95
N ALA A 14 16.82 2.87 -11.73
CA ALA A 14 17.00 3.50 -13.03
C ALA A 14 15.84 3.19 -14.00
N LEU A 15 15.40 1.93 -14.08
CA LEU A 15 14.27 1.53 -14.92
C LEU A 15 12.95 2.15 -14.46
N ILE A 16 12.72 2.27 -13.15
CA ILE A 16 11.54 2.94 -12.60
C ILE A 16 11.52 4.42 -12.99
N LEU A 17 12.65 5.12 -12.82
CA LEU A 17 12.78 6.53 -13.19
C LEU A 17 12.64 6.74 -14.71
N LEU A 18 13.21 5.83 -15.52
CA LEU A 18 13.05 5.84 -16.97
C LEU A 18 11.59 5.60 -17.39
N THR A 19 10.88 4.73 -16.68
CA THR A 19 9.46 4.49 -16.92
C THR A 19 8.65 5.73 -16.56
N ALA A 20 8.87 6.34 -15.40
CA ALA A 20 8.23 7.59 -15.01
C ALA A 20 8.50 8.73 -16.01
N TRP A 21 9.73 8.81 -16.53
CA TRP A 21 10.11 9.74 -17.60
C TRP A 21 9.38 9.45 -18.93
N ALA A 22 9.24 8.18 -19.30
CA ALA A 22 8.58 7.78 -20.53
C ALA A 22 7.10 8.18 -20.52
N PHE A 23 6.44 8.06 -19.37
CA PHE A 23 5.04 8.43 -19.14
C PHE A 23 4.82 9.92 -18.78
N SER A 24 5.87 10.75 -18.77
CA SER A 24 5.77 12.17 -18.44
C SER A 24 4.91 12.96 -19.42
N GLU A 25 3.96 13.75 -18.91
CA GLU A 25 3.14 14.67 -19.73
C GLU A 25 3.97 15.81 -20.33
N ASN A 26 5.02 16.26 -19.63
CA ASN A 26 5.88 17.34 -20.09
C ASN A 26 7.33 17.16 -19.62
N ARG A 27 8.14 16.50 -20.46
CA ARG A 27 9.56 16.23 -20.18
C ARG A 27 10.41 17.49 -19.96
N LYS A 28 9.97 18.65 -20.45
CA LYS A 28 10.68 19.93 -20.28
C LYS A 28 10.41 20.57 -18.92
N ALA A 29 9.26 20.29 -18.31
CA ALA A 29 8.86 20.84 -17.01
C ALA A 29 9.20 19.91 -15.83
N MET A 30 9.88 18.79 -16.07
CA MET A 30 10.25 17.85 -15.02
C MET A 30 11.15 18.51 -13.95
N PRO A 31 11.14 17.96 -12.71
CA PRO A 31 12.07 18.39 -11.69
C PRO A 31 13.52 18.24 -12.16
N GLY A 32 14.37 19.22 -11.81
CA GLY A 32 15.79 19.15 -12.12
C GLY A 32 16.46 17.93 -11.48
N GLY A 33 17.53 17.42 -12.10
CA GLY A 33 18.22 16.21 -11.63
C GLY A 33 18.69 16.26 -10.17
N LYS A 34 19.02 17.46 -9.65
CA LYS A 34 19.35 17.67 -8.23
C LYS A 34 18.16 17.38 -7.30
N TRP A 35 16.95 17.76 -7.71
CA TRP A 35 15.73 17.49 -6.93
C TRP A 35 15.39 15.99 -6.96
N ILE A 36 15.48 15.35 -8.14
CA ILE A 36 15.27 13.89 -8.29
C ILE A 36 16.26 13.12 -7.39
N ALA A 37 17.55 13.48 -7.45
CA ALA A 37 18.57 12.87 -6.60
C ALA A 37 18.31 13.14 -5.10
N GLY A 38 17.83 14.33 -4.74
CA GLY A 38 17.44 14.66 -3.37
C GLY A 38 16.27 13.82 -2.85
N ALA A 39 15.23 13.64 -3.66
CA ALA A 39 14.08 12.79 -3.31
C ALA A 39 14.47 11.32 -3.15
N LEU A 40 15.32 10.81 -4.06
CA LEU A 40 15.86 9.45 -3.97
C LEU A 40 16.75 9.28 -2.73
N ALA A 41 17.63 10.25 -2.46
CA ALA A 41 18.50 10.24 -1.28
C ALA A 41 17.69 10.31 0.02
N MET A 42 16.59 11.07 0.05
CA MET A 42 15.66 11.10 1.17
C MET A 42 15.03 9.72 1.41
N GLN A 43 14.52 9.06 0.37
CA GLN A 43 13.93 7.72 0.51
C GLN A 43 14.96 6.69 0.98
N ILE A 44 16.16 6.67 0.39
CA ILE A 44 17.25 5.76 0.80
C ILE A 44 17.69 6.08 2.23
N GLY A 45 17.82 7.36 2.59
CA GLY A 45 18.16 7.79 3.94
C GLY A 45 17.13 7.35 4.97
N MET A 46 15.84 7.46 4.65
CA MET A 46 14.76 6.92 5.50
C MET A 46 14.87 5.40 5.63
N ALA A 47 15.12 4.67 4.54
CA ALA A 47 15.26 3.21 4.58
C ALA A 47 16.42 2.77 5.47
N LEU A 48 17.58 3.44 5.34
CA LEU A 48 18.73 3.22 6.21
C LEU A 48 18.41 3.56 7.67
N ALA A 49 17.71 4.66 7.93
CA ALA A 49 17.31 5.05 9.28
C ALA A 49 16.41 3.97 9.91
N PHE A 50 15.36 3.53 9.22
CA PHE A 50 14.44 2.53 9.76
C PHE A 50 15.07 1.15 9.93
N VAL A 51 15.79 0.65 8.91
CA VAL A 51 16.28 -0.73 8.88
C VAL A 51 17.61 -0.91 9.60
N ARG A 52 18.49 0.11 9.61
CA ARG A 52 19.85 -0.02 10.14
C ARG A 52 20.07 0.65 11.50
N VAL A 53 19.22 1.60 11.91
CA VAL A 53 19.39 2.29 13.20
C VAL A 53 18.56 1.60 14.27
N PRO A 54 19.18 0.90 15.25
CA PRO A 54 18.44 0.06 16.21
C PRO A 54 17.45 0.84 17.08
N VAL A 55 17.74 2.12 17.34
CA VAL A 55 16.85 2.99 18.12
C VAL A 55 15.57 3.29 17.34
N VAL A 56 15.66 3.52 16.03
CA VAL A 56 14.51 3.76 15.16
C VAL A 56 13.69 2.47 15.02
N TRP A 57 14.33 1.33 14.82
CA TRP A 57 13.65 0.03 14.77
C TRP A 57 12.93 -0.30 16.09
N ARG A 58 13.55 0.00 17.24
CA ARG A 58 12.90 -0.15 18.55
C ARG A 58 11.66 0.73 18.71
N ALA A 59 11.68 1.95 18.17
CA ALA A 59 10.50 2.82 18.18
C ALA A 59 9.36 2.22 17.32
N VAL A 60 9.68 1.64 16.16
CA VAL A 60 8.72 0.87 15.36
C VAL A 60 8.16 -0.33 16.13
N GLY A 61 9.00 -1.02 16.90
CA GLY A 61 8.59 -2.14 17.77
C GLY A 61 7.56 -1.75 18.84
N VAL A 62 7.61 -0.52 19.38
CA VAL A 62 6.58 -0.02 20.32
C VAL A 62 5.21 0.07 19.63
N ILE A 63 5.18 0.54 18.38
CA ILE A 63 3.94 0.59 17.60
C ILE A 63 3.42 -0.82 17.34
N ASN A 64 4.30 -1.78 17.06
CA ASN A 64 3.93 -3.18 16.88
C ASN A 64 3.18 -3.75 18.09
N HIS A 65 3.66 -3.52 19.31
CA HIS A 65 2.96 -3.97 20.52
C HIS A 65 1.58 -3.31 20.71
N GLY A 66 1.43 -2.04 20.30
CA GLY A 66 0.13 -1.37 20.29
C GLY A 66 -0.85 -2.07 19.33
N VAL A 67 -0.38 -2.43 18.13
CA VAL A 67 -1.16 -3.17 17.14
C VAL A 67 -1.57 -4.55 17.66
N GLU A 68 -0.64 -5.31 18.25
CA GLU A 68 -0.91 -6.62 18.86
C GLU A 68 -1.95 -6.54 19.99
N ALA A 69 -1.92 -5.47 20.79
CA ALA A 69 -2.91 -5.25 21.84
C ALA A 69 -4.31 -5.00 21.26
N ILE A 70 -4.41 -4.22 20.17
CA ILE A 70 -5.66 -3.99 19.45
C ILE A 70 -6.17 -5.29 18.82
N GLU A 71 -5.28 -6.10 18.23
CA GLU A 71 -5.62 -7.41 17.67
C GLU A 71 -6.23 -8.33 18.73
N LYS A 72 -5.57 -8.46 19.89
CA LYS A 72 -6.08 -9.27 21.02
C LYS A 72 -7.42 -8.77 21.54
N ALA A 73 -7.59 -7.45 21.67
CA ALA A 73 -8.85 -6.85 22.12
C ALA A 73 -9.98 -7.10 21.10
N THR A 74 -9.68 -6.98 19.80
CA THR A 74 -10.61 -7.26 18.72
C THR A 74 -11.02 -8.73 18.74
N LEU A 75 -10.06 -9.66 18.87
CA LEU A 75 -10.34 -11.09 18.90
C LEU A 75 -11.25 -11.47 20.07
N ALA A 76 -11.11 -10.82 21.23
CA ALA A 76 -12.02 -11.00 22.35
C ALA A 76 -13.45 -10.59 22.01
N GLY A 77 -13.64 -9.43 21.35
CA GLY A 77 -14.93 -8.98 20.86
C GLY A 77 -15.53 -9.90 19.79
N SER A 78 -14.72 -10.33 18.83
CA SER A 78 -15.12 -11.29 17.79
C SER A 78 -15.49 -12.65 18.36
N SER A 79 -14.72 -13.16 19.31
CA SER A 79 -14.99 -14.43 20.00
C SER A 79 -16.29 -14.37 20.77
N TYR A 80 -16.59 -13.24 21.41
CA TYR A 80 -17.87 -13.03 22.06
C TYR A 80 -19.03 -13.02 21.06
N MET A 81 -18.89 -12.30 19.94
CA MET A 81 -19.98 -12.14 18.98
C MET A 81 -20.25 -13.36 18.08
N PHE A 82 -19.20 -14.06 17.67
CA PHE A 82 -19.26 -15.14 16.68
C PHE A 82 -18.88 -16.50 17.27
N GLY A 83 -18.60 -16.58 18.57
CA GLY A 83 -18.18 -17.83 19.23
C GLY A 83 -16.90 -18.39 18.62
N TYR A 84 -16.90 -19.71 18.37
CA TYR A 84 -15.73 -20.40 17.83
C TYR A 84 -15.33 -19.93 16.42
N LEU A 85 -16.29 -19.42 15.63
CA LEU A 85 -15.99 -18.83 14.33
C LEU A 85 -15.16 -17.55 14.47
N GLY A 86 -15.39 -16.79 15.55
CA GLY A 86 -14.67 -15.57 15.91
C GLY A 86 -13.40 -15.77 16.72
N GLY A 87 -12.94 -17.01 16.89
CA GLY A 87 -11.68 -17.34 17.60
C GLY A 87 -11.86 -17.93 18.99
N ALA A 88 -13.09 -18.15 19.47
CA ALA A 88 -13.31 -18.86 20.72
C ALA A 88 -12.94 -20.36 20.60
N ALA A 89 -12.88 -21.04 21.74
CA ALA A 89 -12.57 -22.48 21.78
C ALA A 89 -13.52 -23.29 20.88
N LEU A 90 -12.95 -24.22 20.11
CA LEU A 90 -13.73 -25.12 19.26
C LEU A 90 -14.62 -26.04 20.11
N PRO A 91 -15.92 -26.16 19.80
CA PRO A 91 -16.82 -27.04 20.54
C PRO A 91 -16.71 -28.51 20.10
N PHE A 92 -15.72 -28.84 19.26
CA PHE A 92 -15.50 -30.18 18.71
C PHE A 92 -13.99 -30.49 18.62
N ALA A 93 -13.64 -31.78 18.66
CA ALA A 93 -12.27 -32.23 18.45
C ALA A 93 -11.89 -32.16 16.97
N LEU A 94 -10.69 -31.66 16.69
CA LEU A 94 -10.10 -31.68 15.35
C LEU A 94 -9.57 -33.06 15.00
N LYS A 95 -9.49 -33.37 13.70
CA LYS A 95 -8.77 -34.55 13.24
C LYS A 95 -7.30 -34.46 13.66
N PRO A 96 -6.64 -35.58 14.03
CA PRO A 96 -5.22 -35.57 14.38
C PRO A 96 -4.38 -34.92 13.29
N GLY A 97 -3.50 -33.99 13.67
CA GLY A 97 -2.62 -33.26 12.75
C GLY A 97 -3.27 -32.09 12.01
N VAL A 98 -4.52 -31.73 12.33
CA VAL A 98 -5.20 -30.55 11.74
C VAL A 98 -5.14 -29.38 12.72
N GLU A 99 -4.63 -28.25 12.26
CA GLU A 99 -4.66 -27.00 13.02
C GLU A 99 -6.06 -26.36 12.98
N PRO A 100 -6.45 -25.59 14.01
CA PRO A 100 -7.71 -24.86 14.00
C PRO A 100 -7.83 -23.96 12.76
N PRO A 101 -8.92 -24.07 11.98
CA PRO A 101 -9.09 -23.23 10.80
C PRO A 101 -9.27 -21.77 11.22
N THR A 102 -8.47 -20.88 10.65
CA THR A 102 -8.64 -19.43 10.82
C THR A 102 -9.74 -18.93 9.89
N VAL A 103 -10.89 -18.52 10.44
CA VAL A 103 -11.98 -17.95 9.66
C VAL A 103 -11.75 -16.44 9.51
N ILE A 104 -11.03 -16.06 8.45
CA ILE A 104 -10.58 -14.69 8.17
C ILE A 104 -11.71 -13.66 8.37
N ALA A 105 -12.91 -13.95 7.88
CA ALA A 105 -14.05 -13.03 7.93
C ALA A 105 -14.50 -12.68 9.35
N PHE A 106 -14.32 -13.57 10.32
CA PHE A 106 -14.78 -13.39 11.70
C PHE A 106 -13.62 -13.21 12.71
N GLN A 107 -12.40 -13.58 12.34
CA GLN A 107 -11.23 -13.48 13.22
C GLN A 107 -10.33 -12.30 12.88
N ILE A 108 -10.16 -11.98 11.60
CA ILE A 108 -9.19 -10.96 11.15
C ILE A 108 -9.89 -9.70 10.65
N LEU A 109 -10.92 -9.82 9.80
CA LEU A 109 -11.60 -8.63 9.25
C LEU A 109 -12.24 -7.72 10.30
N PRO A 110 -12.77 -8.19 11.46
CA PRO A 110 -13.30 -7.30 12.49
C PRO A 110 -12.27 -6.30 13.05
N LEU A 111 -10.98 -6.56 12.86
CA LEU A 111 -9.91 -5.64 13.23
C LEU A 111 -10.01 -4.32 12.49
N ILE A 112 -10.51 -4.35 11.24
CA ILE A 112 -10.79 -3.14 10.45
C ILE A 112 -11.82 -2.27 11.17
N ILE A 113 -12.86 -2.87 11.76
CA ILE A 113 -13.92 -2.14 12.46
C ILE A 113 -13.35 -1.39 13.67
N VAL A 114 -12.55 -2.08 14.48
CA VAL A 114 -11.91 -1.50 15.67
C VAL A 114 -10.89 -0.44 15.28
N PHE A 115 -10.06 -0.69 14.25
CA PHE A 115 -9.09 0.30 13.77
C PHE A 115 -9.76 1.55 13.20
N SER A 116 -10.86 1.43 12.46
CA SER A 116 -11.61 2.58 11.96
C SER A 116 -12.20 3.41 13.10
N ALA A 117 -12.76 2.76 14.13
CA ALA A 117 -13.25 3.45 15.33
C ALA A 117 -12.12 4.18 16.08
N LEU A 118 -10.96 3.55 16.25
CA LEU A 118 -9.79 4.17 16.89
C LEU A 118 -9.21 5.32 16.06
N THR A 119 -9.18 5.18 14.74
CA THR A 119 -8.71 6.24 13.84
C THR A 119 -9.61 7.47 13.95
N ALA A 120 -10.93 7.29 13.89
CA ALA A 120 -11.89 8.37 14.10
C ALA A 120 -11.72 9.02 15.49
N LEU A 121 -11.54 8.21 16.52
CA LEU A 121 -11.31 8.68 17.90
C LEU A 121 -10.04 9.52 18.03
N PHE A 122 -8.90 9.03 17.52
CA PHE A 122 -7.63 9.76 17.56
C PHE A 122 -7.63 11.00 16.69
N TRP A 123 -8.47 11.04 15.66
CA TRP A 123 -8.72 12.25 14.89
C TRP A 123 -9.52 13.27 15.68
N HIS A 124 -10.58 12.85 16.37
CA HIS A 124 -11.37 13.71 17.27
C HIS A 124 -10.52 14.29 18.41
N TRP A 125 -9.63 13.49 19.00
CA TRP A 125 -8.69 13.95 20.03
C TRP A 125 -7.52 14.79 19.49
N GLY A 126 -7.38 14.94 18.16
CA GLY A 126 -6.35 15.76 17.53
C GLY A 126 -4.97 15.09 17.42
N ILE A 127 -4.78 13.86 17.89
CA ILE A 127 -3.50 13.12 17.81
C ILE A 127 -3.11 12.88 16.35
N LEU A 128 -4.04 12.37 15.55
CA LEU A 128 -3.79 12.14 14.12
C LEU A 128 -3.63 13.45 13.37
N ARG A 129 -4.42 14.48 13.67
CA ARG A 129 -4.29 15.80 13.05
C ARG A 129 -2.89 16.37 13.24
N TRP A 130 -2.37 16.32 14.46
CA TRP A 130 -1.01 16.78 14.76
C TRP A 130 0.06 15.99 13.99
N THR A 131 -0.08 14.66 13.95
CA THR A 131 0.86 13.78 13.24
C THR A 131 0.86 14.04 11.73
N VAL A 132 -0.33 14.15 11.13
CA VAL A 132 -0.50 14.44 9.71
C VAL A 132 0.06 15.82 9.36
N ASN A 133 -0.20 16.84 10.17
CA ASN A 133 0.34 18.19 9.96
C ASN A 133 1.87 18.23 10.10
N GLY A 134 2.43 17.50 11.06
CA GLY A 134 3.87 17.36 11.22
C GLY A 134 4.53 16.72 9.99
N LEU A 135 3.93 15.65 9.45
CA LEU A 135 4.42 15.00 8.23
C LEU A 135 4.28 15.90 7.01
N SER A 136 3.14 16.60 6.88
CA SER A 136 2.94 17.61 5.84
C SER A 136 4.04 18.67 5.89
N TRP A 137 4.33 19.22 7.07
CA TRP A 137 5.40 20.20 7.25
C TRP A 137 6.78 19.66 6.82
N VAL A 138 7.12 18.43 7.21
CA VAL A 138 8.39 17.80 6.79
C VAL A 138 8.46 17.67 5.27
N LEU A 139 7.42 17.17 4.62
CA LEU A 139 7.38 16.97 3.17
C LEU A 139 7.41 18.29 2.40
N ARG A 140 6.71 19.33 2.89
CA ARG A 140 6.77 20.69 2.34
C ARG A 140 8.19 21.24 2.42
N ARG A 141 8.87 21.06 3.55
CA ARG A 141 10.23 21.59 3.74
C ARG A 141 11.29 20.84 2.93
N THR A 142 11.14 19.53 2.76
CA THR A 142 12.13 18.67 2.12
C THR A 142 11.91 18.52 0.61
N LEU A 143 10.69 18.19 0.20
CA LEU A 143 10.35 17.93 -1.20
C LEU A 143 9.67 19.13 -1.87
N GLY A 144 9.32 20.18 -1.12
CA GLY A 144 8.70 21.38 -1.67
C GLY A 144 7.30 21.12 -2.21
N VAL A 145 6.56 20.17 -1.64
CA VAL A 145 5.14 19.94 -1.98
C VAL A 145 4.26 21.07 -1.45
N THR A 146 3.07 21.23 -2.03
CA THR A 146 2.08 22.22 -1.56
C THR A 146 1.40 21.77 -0.27
N GLY A 147 0.68 22.69 0.39
CA GLY A 147 -0.10 22.37 1.60
C GLY A 147 -1.06 21.20 1.42
N VAL A 148 -1.83 21.20 0.32
CA VAL A 148 -2.80 20.14 -0.01
C VAL A 148 -2.12 18.78 -0.22
N VAL A 149 -1.04 18.73 -0.99
CA VAL A 149 -0.31 17.48 -1.25
C VAL A 149 0.35 16.97 0.03
N GLY A 150 0.94 17.84 0.85
CA GLY A 150 1.53 17.48 2.12
C GLY A 150 0.52 16.93 3.12
N LEU A 151 -0.66 17.55 3.22
CA LEU A 151 -1.73 17.10 4.11
C LEU A 151 -2.25 15.71 3.67
N ASN A 152 -2.54 15.54 2.38
CA ASN A 152 -2.95 14.25 1.84
C ASN A 152 -1.86 13.19 2.04
N ALA A 153 -0.58 13.53 1.85
CA ALA A 153 0.52 12.59 2.06
C ALA A 153 0.58 12.09 3.52
N GLY A 154 0.45 12.98 4.50
CA GLY A 154 0.39 12.59 5.91
C GLY A 154 -0.85 11.73 6.23
N ALA A 155 -1.99 12.07 5.64
CA ALA A 155 -3.24 11.33 5.86
C ALA A 155 -3.20 9.90 5.29
N ASN A 156 -2.57 9.69 4.12
CA ASN A 156 -2.49 8.37 3.45
C ASN A 156 -1.70 7.31 4.23
N ILE A 157 -0.98 7.66 5.29
CA ILE A 157 -0.40 6.65 6.20
C ILE A 157 -1.50 5.90 6.98
N PHE A 158 -2.61 6.60 7.27
CA PHE A 158 -3.67 6.10 8.13
C PHE A 158 -4.93 5.77 7.33
N LEU A 159 -5.22 6.59 6.33
CA LEU A 159 -6.44 6.56 5.52
C LEU A 159 -6.19 5.85 4.19
N GLY A 160 -7.21 5.19 3.66
CA GLY A 160 -7.16 4.45 2.41
C GLY A 160 -7.40 5.31 1.19
N VAL A 161 -7.55 4.62 0.05
CA VAL A 161 -7.68 5.23 -1.28
C VAL A 161 -8.93 6.10 -1.44
N VAL A 162 -9.97 5.84 -0.64
CA VAL A 162 -11.23 6.60 -0.66
C VAL A 162 -11.22 7.70 0.40
N GLU A 163 -10.69 7.41 1.59
CA GLU A 163 -10.78 8.29 2.75
C GLU A 163 -9.74 9.41 2.70
N ALA A 164 -8.53 9.15 2.18
CA ALA A 164 -7.49 10.17 2.15
C ALA A 164 -7.84 11.38 1.26
N PRO A 165 -8.38 11.21 0.03
CA PRO A 165 -8.83 12.35 -0.77
C PRO A 165 -9.94 13.20 -0.13
N LEU A 166 -10.76 12.63 0.76
CA LEU A 166 -11.81 13.36 1.47
C LEU A 166 -11.25 14.44 2.41
N ILE A 167 -10.04 14.24 2.93
CA ILE A 167 -9.35 15.23 3.77
C ILE A 167 -9.07 16.53 3.01
N VAL A 168 -8.91 16.44 1.69
CA VAL A 168 -8.63 17.59 0.82
C VAL A 168 -9.83 17.96 -0.06
N ARG A 169 -11.05 17.54 0.32
CA ARG A 169 -12.29 17.70 -0.48
C ARG A 169 -12.53 19.13 -0.97
N THR A 170 -12.28 20.13 -0.12
CA THR A 170 -12.53 21.56 -0.41
C THR A 170 -11.60 22.09 -1.49
N TYR A 171 -10.46 21.42 -1.74
CA TYR A 171 -9.46 21.80 -2.73
C TYR A 171 -9.52 20.95 -3.99
N CYS A 172 -10.25 19.83 -4.01
CA CYS A 172 -10.37 18.96 -5.19
C CYS A 172 -10.81 19.72 -6.45
N ALA A 173 -11.63 20.77 -6.30
CA ALA A 173 -12.09 21.58 -7.42
C ALA A 173 -11.05 22.61 -7.92
N THR A 174 -10.13 23.06 -7.07
CA THR A 174 -9.24 24.21 -7.34
C THR A 174 -7.77 23.84 -7.47
N MET A 175 -7.34 22.69 -6.93
CA MET A 175 -5.97 22.21 -7.00
C MET A 175 -5.52 22.00 -8.45
N SER A 176 -4.24 22.22 -8.71
CA SER A 176 -3.67 22.04 -10.05
C SER A 176 -3.80 20.59 -10.54
N ARG A 177 -3.55 20.36 -11.82
CA ARG A 177 -3.49 19.00 -12.38
C ARG A 177 -2.38 18.17 -11.73
N ALA A 178 -1.23 18.79 -11.46
CA ALA A 178 -0.10 18.12 -10.82
C ALA A 178 -0.38 17.81 -9.34
N GLU A 179 -1.04 18.72 -8.61
CA GLU A 179 -1.50 18.47 -7.25
C GLU A 179 -2.54 17.34 -7.20
N LEU A 180 -3.54 17.36 -8.08
CA LEU A 180 -4.53 16.29 -8.16
C LEU A 180 -3.87 14.95 -8.48
N PHE A 181 -2.94 14.93 -9.44
CA PHE A 181 -2.20 13.72 -9.74
C PHE A 181 -1.38 13.23 -8.55
N ALA A 182 -0.65 14.11 -7.86
CA ALA A 182 0.10 13.74 -6.67
C ALA A 182 -0.79 13.18 -5.56
N VAL A 183 -1.96 13.76 -5.33
CA VAL A 183 -2.97 13.24 -4.39
C VAL A 183 -3.38 11.82 -4.79
N MET A 184 -3.67 11.61 -6.08
CA MET A 184 -4.06 10.31 -6.61
C MET A 184 -2.94 9.26 -6.51
N VAL A 185 -1.69 9.63 -6.79
CA VAL A 185 -0.54 8.72 -6.67
C VAL A 185 -0.26 8.36 -5.21
N LEU A 186 -0.31 9.33 -4.29
CA LEU A 186 -0.15 9.07 -2.86
C LEU A 186 -1.19 8.08 -2.34
N SER A 187 -2.45 8.23 -2.77
CA SER A 187 -3.54 7.31 -2.40
C SER A 187 -3.45 5.94 -3.06
N MET A 188 -2.73 5.80 -4.16
CA MET A 188 -2.41 4.48 -4.75
C MET A 188 -1.20 3.82 -4.11
N ALA A 189 -0.23 4.62 -3.66
CA ALA A 189 1.09 4.16 -3.25
C ALA A 189 1.16 3.71 -1.78
N ASN A 190 0.10 3.90 -1.00
CA ASN A 190 0.06 3.53 0.41
C ASN A 190 -1.02 2.48 0.72
N ILE A 191 -1.02 1.97 1.94
CA ILE A 191 -2.08 1.14 2.52
C ILE A 191 -2.65 1.85 3.74
N SER A 192 -3.93 1.65 4.05
CA SER A 192 -4.52 2.23 5.26
C SER A 192 -4.05 1.50 6.51
N GLY A 193 -4.14 2.17 7.67
CA GLY A 193 -3.75 1.56 8.95
C GLY A 193 -4.56 0.30 9.27
N ALA A 194 -5.85 0.27 8.90
CA ALA A 194 -6.71 -0.89 9.09
C ALA A 194 -6.27 -2.10 8.23
N LEU A 195 -5.87 -1.86 6.97
CA LEU A 195 -5.41 -2.91 6.07
C LEU A 195 -3.98 -3.37 6.38
N LEU A 196 -3.13 -2.47 6.89
CA LEU A 196 -1.79 -2.78 7.34
C LEU A 196 -1.78 -3.95 8.33
N VAL A 197 -2.65 -3.91 9.34
CA VAL A 197 -2.66 -4.97 10.34
C VAL A 197 -3.18 -6.28 9.77
N LEU A 198 -4.24 -6.24 8.97
CA LEU A 198 -4.75 -7.42 8.25
C LEU A 198 -3.63 -8.12 7.46
N TYR A 199 -2.83 -7.35 6.74
CA TYR A 199 -1.75 -7.90 5.91
C TYR A 199 -0.58 -8.39 6.77
N ALA A 200 -0.23 -7.65 7.82
CA ALA A 200 0.84 -8.05 8.73
C ALA A 200 0.51 -9.34 9.46
N THR A 201 -0.71 -9.51 9.96
CA THR A 201 -1.18 -10.78 10.57
C THR A 201 -1.11 -11.92 9.56
N THR A 202 -1.50 -11.66 8.30
CA THR A 202 -1.41 -12.65 7.20
C THR A 202 0.03 -13.08 6.92
N LEU A 203 1.00 -12.16 7.01
CA LEU A 203 2.42 -12.42 6.73
C LEU A 203 3.22 -12.86 7.96
N SER A 204 2.70 -12.69 9.17
CA SER A 204 3.39 -13.06 10.41
C SER A 204 3.97 -14.49 10.45
N PRO A 205 3.39 -15.51 9.76
CA PRO A 205 3.99 -16.85 9.74
C PRO A 205 5.27 -16.95 8.90
N ILE A 206 5.47 -16.06 7.94
CA ILE A 206 6.60 -16.10 6.98
C ILE A 206 7.55 -14.91 7.09
N LEU A 207 7.12 -13.83 7.75
CA LEU A 207 7.87 -12.59 7.87
C LEU A 207 7.89 -12.13 9.34
N PRO A 208 9.05 -12.23 10.03
CA PRO A 208 9.24 -11.62 11.33
C PRO A 208 9.00 -10.11 11.28
N ASP A 209 8.43 -9.55 12.34
CA ASP A 209 8.14 -8.12 12.47
C ASP A 209 7.36 -7.53 11.27
N ALA A 210 6.43 -8.31 10.70
CA ALA A 210 5.65 -7.91 9.53
C ALA A 210 5.00 -6.52 9.68
N VAL A 211 4.39 -6.24 10.84
CA VAL A 211 3.78 -4.93 11.14
C VAL A 211 4.82 -3.81 11.00
N GLY A 212 6.01 -4.00 11.57
CA GLY A 212 7.08 -3.02 11.52
C GLY A 212 7.54 -2.75 10.09
N HIS A 213 7.71 -3.81 9.29
CA HIS A 213 8.04 -3.67 7.88
C HIS A 213 6.98 -2.90 7.09
N MET A 214 5.70 -3.17 7.33
CA MET A 214 4.60 -2.48 6.65
C MET A 214 4.49 -1.01 7.06
N ILE A 215 4.69 -0.69 8.33
CA ILE A 215 4.77 0.71 8.79
C ILE A 215 5.90 1.43 8.05
N VAL A 216 7.09 0.83 8.02
CA VAL A 216 8.24 1.40 7.32
C VAL A 216 7.97 1.56 5.82
N ALA A 217 7.28 0.60 5.19
CA ALA A 217 6.87 0.69 3.79
C ALA A 217 5.93 1.89 3.54
N SER A 218 4.96 2.13 4.42
CA SER A 218 4.04 3.27 4.35
C SER A 218 4.73 4.64 4.47
N PHE A 219 5.83 4.72 5.21
CA PHE A 219 6.65 5.94 5.27
C PHE A 219 7.54 6.10 4.04
N LEU A 220 8.15 5.01 3.57
CA LEU A 220 9.03 5.01 2.38
C LEU A 220 8.29 5.32 1.08
N SER A 221 7.01 4.98 1.01
CA SER A 221 6.19 5.23 -0.18
C SER A 221 5.90 6.70 -0.39
N LEU A 222 5.94 7.56 0.65
CA LEU A 222 5.66 9.00 0.52
C LEU A 222 6.65 9.73 -0.41
N PRO A 223 7.98 9.73 -0.15
CA PRO A 223 8.93 10.36 -1.06
C PRO A 223 8.95 9.69 -2.43
N ALA A 224 8.74 8.37 -2.50
CA ALA A 224 8.66 7.63 -3.77
C ALA A 224 7.48 8.10 -4.62
N ALA A 225 6.29 8.15 -4.03
CA ALA A 225 5.06 8.59 -4.67
C ALA A 225 5.17 10.04 -5.17
N ILE A 226 5.70 10.94 -4.34
CA ILE A 226 5.89 12.35 -4.70
C ILE A 226 6.89 12.49 -5.86
N LEU A 227 7.99 11.74 -5.83
CA LEU A 227 8.98 11.72 -6.90
C LEU A 227 8.36 11.26 -8.23
N ILE A 228 7.71 10.09 -8.23
CA ILE A 228 7.09 9.52 -9.43
C ILE A 228 5.95 10.43 -9.93
N ALA A 229 5.14 10.97 -9.03
CA ALA A 229 4.06 11.90 -9.37
C ALA A 229 4.58 13.12 -10.13
N ARG A 230 5.62 13.78 -9.58
CA ARG A 230 6.21 14.98 -10.20
C ARG A 230 6.97 14.70 -11.49
N MET A 231 7.49 13.49 -11.68
CA MET A 231 8.10 13.11 -12.96
C MET A 231 7.05 12.87 -14.05
N MET A 232 5.95 12.18 -13.70
CA MET A 232 4.91 11.80 -14.66
C MET A 232 3.95 12.95 -15.00
N VAL A 233 3.59 13.79 -14.03
CA VAL A 233 2.77 15.00 -14.22
C VAL A 233 3.46 16.15 -13.49
N PRO A 234 4.42 16.83 -14.14
CA PRO A 234 5.11 17.95 -13.53
C PRO A 234 4.17 19.15 -13.33
N GLY A 235 4.27 19.79 -12.18
CA GLY A 235 3.59 21.07 -11.90
C GLY A 235 4.38 22.27 -12.40
N ASN A 236 3.75 23.44 -12.45
CA ASN A 236 4.42 24.69 -12.80
C ASN A 236 5.05 25.36 -11.56
N ALA A 237 6.20 26.00 -11.72
CA ALA A 237 6.89 26.72 -10.63
C ALA A 237 6.07 27.91 -10.06
N ASP A 238 5.12 28.42 -10.86
CA ASP A 238 4.26 29.55 -10.51
C ASP A 238 2.90 29.12 -9.92
N GLU A 239 2.70 27.82 -9.64
CA GLU A 239 1.48 27.36 -8.98
C GLU A 239 1.40 27.97 -7.56
N PRO A 240 0.32 28.70 -7.23
CA PRO A 240 0.17 29.29 -5.91
C PRO A 240 0.17 28.19 -4.85
N ASP A 241 1.01 28.33 -3.83
CA ASP A 241 0.98 27.41 -2.69
C ASP A 241 -0.42 27.45 -2.09
N SER A 242 -1.11 26.30 -2.12
CA SER A 242 -2.35 26.16 -1.38
C SER A 242 -2.02 26.39 0.10
N ALA A 243 -2.50 27.51 0.65
CA ALA A 243 -2.23 27.98 2.01
C ALA A 243 -2.52 26.89 3.06
N GLU A 244 -2.08 27.11 4.30
CA GLU A 244 -2.27 26.15 5.41
C GLU A 244 -3.70 25.58 5.42
N VAL A 245 -3.78 24.27 5.17
CA VAL A 245 -5.04 23.56 5.02
C VAL A 245 -5.41 22.98 6.37
N GLU A 246 -6.56 23.40 6.91
CA GLU A 246 -7.15 22.70 8.05
C GLU A 246 -7.97 21.48 7.57
N PRO A 247 -7.76 20.29 8.19
CA PRO A 247 -8.55 19.11 7.88
C PRO A 247 -10.01 19.24 8.33
N GLU A 248 -10.96 19.06 7.43
CA GLU A 248 -12.39 19.31 7.69
C GLU A 248 -13.16 18.03 8.10
N VAL A 249 -12.67 17.29 9.11
CA VAL A 249 -13.40 16.14 9.68
C VAL A 249 -13.76 16.44 11.13
N HIS A 250 -15.01 16.83 11.37
CA HIS A 250 -15.55 17.16 12.70
C HIS A 250 -16.38 15.99 13.26
N TYR A 251 -16.18 15.71 14.54
CA TYR A 251 -17.00 14.76 15.32
C TYR A 251 -17.55 15.50 16.53
N ASP A 252 -18.82 15.29 16.83
CA ASP A 252 -19.55 16.04 17.86
C ASP A 252 -19.12 15.61 19.28
N GLY A 253 -18.46 14.45 19.40
CA GLY A 253 -17.90 13.95 20.64
C GLY A 253 -17.15 12.62 20.47
N THR A 254 -16.57 12.14 21.56
CA THR A 254 -15.82 10.87 21.59
C THR A 254 -16.69 9.66 21.18
N MET A 255 -17.93 9.59 21.69
CA MET A 255 -18.85 8.51 21.33
C MET A 255 -19.30 8.61 19.86
N ASP A 256 -19.54 9.83 19.37
CA ASP A 256 -19.89 10.07 17.97
C ASP A 256 -18.76 9.60 17.03
N ALA A 257 -17.51 9.93 17.36
CA ALA A 257 -16.34 9.47 16.62
C ALA A 257 -16.23 7.94 16.58
N ILE A 258 -16.40 7.27 17.73
CA ILE A 258 -16.37 5.80 17.82
C ILE A 258 -17.49 5.18 16.98
N LEU A 259 -18.73 5.68 17.10
CA LEU A 259 -19.88 5.12 16.39
C LEU A 259 -19.76 5.30 14.87
N ARG A 260 -19.42 6.51 14.41
CA ARG A 260 -19.23 6.77 12.97
C ARG A 260 -18.07 5.95 12.41
N GLY A 261 -16.92 5.95 13.08
CA GLY A 261 -15.76 5.15 12.67
C GLY A 261 -16.06 3.64 12.66
N THR A 262 -16.87 3.15 13.60
CA THR A 262 -17.33 1.75 13.61
C THR A 262 -18.17 1.44 12.38
N MET A 263 -19.14 2.29 12.03
CA MET A 263 -20.00 2.08 10.87
C MET A 263 -19.24 2.15 9.54
N GLU A 264 -18.29 3.08 9.42
CA GLU A 264 -17.35 3.16 8.29
C GLU A 264 -16.53 1.86 8.18
N GLY A 265 -16.02 1.36 9.32
CA GLY A 265 -15.30 0.09 9.39
C GLY A 265 -16.15 -1.12 8.98
N VAL A 266 -17.42 -1.19 9.39
CA VAL A 266 -18.35 -2.26 8.99
C VAL A 266 -18.57 -2.25 7.48
N GLN A 267 -18.79 -1.07 6.89
CA GLN A 267 -18.93 -0.93 5.45
C GLN A 267 -17.67 -1.38 4.71
N LEU A 268 -16.49 -1.04 5.23
CA LEU A 268 -15.21 -1.46 4.67
C LEU A 268 -15.04 -2.99 4.74
N VAL A 269 -15.39 -3.63 5.86
CA VAL A 269 -15.35 -5.11 5.97
C VAL A 269 -16.24 -5.79 4.94
N LEU A 270 -17.48 -5.32 4.77
CA LEU A 270 -18.42 -5.89 3.78
C LEU A 270 -17.89 -5.71 2.35
N ALA A 271 -17.31 -4.54 2.05
CA ALA A 271 -16.67 -4.29 0.77
C ALA A 271 -15.48 -5.25 0.52
N VAL A 272 -14.61 -5.44 1.51
CA VAL A 272 -13.46 -6.36 1.44
C VAL A 272 -13.92 -7.80 1.17
N ILE A 273 -14.94 -8.28 1.90
CA ILE A 273 -15.50 -9.62 1.68
C ILE A 273 -16.01 -9.78 0.23
N GLY A 274 -16.82 -8.83 -0.24
CA GLY A 274 -17.38 -8.87 -1.58
C GLY A 274 -16.30 -8.88 -2.67
N ILE A 275 -15.30 -8.01 -2.53
CA ILE A 275 -14.18 -7.89 -3.47
C ILE A 275 -13.37 -9.20 -3.51
N ILE A 276 -13.07 -9.80 -2.36
CA ILE A 276 -12.33 -11.07 -2.29
C ILE A 276 -13.08 -12.18 -3.03
N ILE A 277 -14.37 -12.36 -2.75
CA ILE A 277 -15.18 -13.42 -3.38
C ILE A 277 -15.17 -13.25 -4.90
N VAL A 278 -15.42 -12.03 -5.38
CA VAL A 278 -15.46 -11.73 -6.82
C VAL A 278 -14.10 -11.97 -7.47
N ILE A 279 -13.01 -11.50 -6.86
CA ILE A 279 -11.66 -11.68 -7.43
C ILE A 279 -11.31 -13.17 -7.53
N PHE A 280 -11.51 -13.96 -6.47
CA PHE A 280 -11.21 -15.40 -6.51
C PHE A 280 -12.03 -16.13 -7.59
N ALA A 281 -13.31 -15.76 -7.76
CA ALA A 281 -14.15 -16.31 -8.82
C ALA A 281 -13.62 -15.92 -10.21
N LEU A 282 -13.26 -14.66 -10.43
CA LEU A 282 -12.73 -14.17 -11.71
C LEU A 282 -11.38 -14.80 -12.06
N VAL A 283 -10.48 -14.99 -11.08
CA VAL A 283 -9.20 -15.68 -11.28
C VAL A 283 -9.44 -17.11 -11.69
N ASN A 284 -10.30 -17.84 -10.96
CA ASN A 284 -10.60 -19.23 -11.29
C ASN A 284 -11.25 -19.36 -12.69
N LEU A 285 -12.19 -18.48 -13.03
CA LEU A 285 -12.77 -18.44 -14.37
C LEU A 285 -11.71 -18.15 -15.45
N SER A 286 -10.80 -17.22 -15.19
CA SER A 286 -9.70 -16.91 -16.11
C SER A 286 -8.77 -18.12 -16.28
N ASP A 287 -8.41 -18.80 -15.20
CA ASP A 287 -7.59 -20.01 -15.22
C ASP A 287 -8.27 -21.14 -15.99
N GLN A 288 -9.59 -21.33 -15.83
CA GLN A 288 -10.36 -22.32 -16.61
C GLN A 288 -10.38 -21.98 -18.11
N ILE A 289 -10.47 -20.70 -18.47
CA ILE A 289 -10.40 -20.27 -19.87
C ILE A 289 -8.99 -20.52 -20.43
N LEU A 290 -7.94 -20.13 -19.70
CA LEU A 290 -6.55 -20.29 -20.10
C LEU A 290 -6.11 -21.76 -20.17
N ALA A 291 -6.72 -22.65 -19.38
CA ALA A 291 -6.47 -24.08 -19.42
C ALA A 291 -6.84 -24.74 -20.76
N ASN A 292 -7.62 -24.07 -21.62
CA ASN A 292 -7.91 -24.54 -22.98
C ASN A 292 -6.77 -24.27 -23.97
N LEU A 293 -5.74 -23.49 -23.58
CA LEU A 293 -4.57 -23.24 -24.41
C LEU A 293 -3.58 -24.41 -24.32
N PRO A 294 -2.67 -24.56 -25.31
CA PRO A 294 -1.61 -25.57 -25.27
C PRO A 294 -0.78 -25.48 -23.99
N LEU A 295 -0.44 -26.64 -23.43
CA LEU A 295 0.42 -26.73 -22.26
C LEU A 295 1.80 -26.13 -22.56
N VAL A 296 2.33 -25.36 -21.61
CA VAL A 296 3.69 -24.82 -21.65
C VAL A 296 4.48 -25.54 -20.56
N ASP A 297 5.59 -26.19 -20.93
CA ASP A 297 6.40 -27.04 -20.05
C ASP A 297 5.59 -28.15 -19.36
N GLY A 298 4.63 -28.74 -20.07
CA GLY A 298 3.77 -29.81 -19.57
C GLY A 298 2.74 -29.37 -18.53
N GLN A 299 2.56 -28.06 -18.31
CA GLN A 299 1.65 -27.50 -17.33
C GLN A 299 0.64 -26.53 -17.99
N PRO A 300 -0.59 -26.41 -17.49
CA PRO A 300 -1.59 -25.48 -18.03
C PRO A 300 -1.17 -24.03 -17.80
N ILE A 301 -1.58 -23.15 -18.72
CA ILE A 301 -1.40 -21.71 -18.55
C ILE A 301 -2.42 -21.25 -17.50
N THR A 302 -1.93 -20.55 -16.48
CA THR A 302 -2.77 -19.88 -15.48
C THR A 302 -2.45 -18.40 -15.48
N LEU A 303 -3.37 -17.59 -14.95
CA LEU A 303 -3.19 -16.15 -14.80
C LEU A 303 -1.91 -15.85 -14.00
N LYS A 304 -1.66 -16.63 -12.95
CA LYS A 304 -0.44 -16.56 -12.13
C LYS A 304 0.84 -16.81 -12.94
N ARG A 305 0.86 -17.85 -13.78
CA ARG A 305 2.03 -18.12 -14.64
C ARG A 305 2.26 -16.99 -15.63
N THR A 306 1.19 -16.49 -16.24
CA THR A 306 1.26 -15.35 -17.17
C THR A 306 1.83 -14.11 -16.48
N PHE A 307 1.37 -13.79 -15.26
CA PHE A 307 1.92 -12.72 -14.45
C PHE A 307 3.38 -12.97 -14.04
N GLY A 308 3.71 -14.21 -13.68
CA GLY A 308 5.08 -14.63 -13.38
C GLY A 308 6.04 -14.32 -14.52
N TRP A 309 5.66 -14.64 -15.76
CA TRP A 309 6.48 -14.32 -16.93
C TRP A 309 6.54 -12.82 -17.22
N LEU A 310 5.39 -12.13 -17.12
CA LEU A 310 5.29 -10.71 -17.46
C LEU A 310 6.08 -9.81 -16.49
N PHE A 311 5.98 -10.08 -15.19
CA PHE A 311 6.56 -9.23 -14.14
C PHE A 311 7.90 -9.74 -13.61
N ALA A 312 8.35 -10.96 -13.95
CA ALA A 312 9.67 -11.46 -13.55
C ALA A 312 10.83 -10.50 -13.89
N PRO A 313 10.90 -9.89 -15.10
CA PRO A 313 11.98 -8.94 -15.41
C PRO A 313 11.99 -7.72 -14.50
N ALA A 314 10.81 -7.21 -14.12
CA ALA A 314 10.68 -6.09 -13.19
C ALA A 314 11.09 -6.48 -11.77
N MET A 315 10.65 -7.65 -11.29
CA MET A 315 11.02 -8.13 -9.96
C MET A 315 12.51 -8.47 -9.86
N TRP A 316 13.08 -9.02 -10.92
CA TRP A 316 14.52 -9.16 -11.04
C TRP A 316 15.20 -7.80 -10.99
N ALA A 317 14.76 -6.82 -11.76
CA ALA A 317 15.41 -5.50 -11.77
C ALA A 317 15.46 -4.83 -10.38
N ILE A 318 14.45 -5.01 -9.53
CA ILE A 318 14.43 -4.44 -8.18
C ILE A 318 15.24 -5.24 -7.13
N GLY A 319 15.90 -6.33 -7.53
CA GLY A 319 16.87 -7.04 -6.68
C GLY A 319 16.52 -8.49 -6.31
N VAL A 320 15.42 -9.05 -6.83
CA VAL A 320 15.07 -10.46 -6.63
C VAL A 320 15.96 -11.34 -7.53
N PRO A 321 16.55 -12.45 -7.03
CA PRO A 321 17.30 -13.39 -7.86
C PRO A 321 16.44 -13.98 -8.97
N TRP A 322 17.02 -14.26 -10.15
CA TRP A 322 16.24 -14.72 -11.31
C TRP A 322 15.47 -16.02 -11.05
N GLY A 323 16.01 -16.94 -10.25
CA GLY A 323 15.31 -18.18 -9.87
C GLY A 323 14.05 -17.95 -9.05
N GLU A 324 13.96 -16.83 -8.33
CA GLU A 324 12.83 -16.45 -7.48
C GLU A 324 11.91 -15.43 -8.18
N ALA A 325 12.38 -14.79 -9.25
CA ALA A 325 11.71 -13.72 -9.96
C ALA A 325 10.35 -14.12 -10.58
N PRO A 326 10.14 -15.34 -11.12
CA PRO A 326 8.82 -15.76 -11.59
C PRO A 326 7.77 -15.83 -10.46
N ALA A 327 8.15 -16.32 -9.28
CA ALA A 327 7.25 -16.37 -8.13
C ALA A 327 6.92 -14.94 -7.65
N ALA A 328 7.94 -14.08 -7.54
CA ALA A 328 7.76 -12.66 -7.20
C ALA A 328 6.91 -11.93 -8.25
N GLY A 329 7.11 -12.23 -9.54
CA GLY A 329 6.38 -11.66 -10.65
C GLY A 329 4.90 -12.04 -10.63
N SER A 330 4.60 -13.30 -10.27
CA SER A 330 3.22 -13.74 -10.09
C SER A 330 2.53 -12.91 -9.01
N LEU A 331 3.18 -12.72 -7.86
CA LEU A 331 2.64 -11.92 -6.76
C LEU A 331 2.44 -10.46 -7.17
N MET A 332 3.43 -9.86 -7.85
CA MET A 332 3.35 -8.49 -8.33
C MET A 332 2.22 -8.30 -9.35
N GLY A 333 2.02 -9.26 -10.27
CA GLY A 333 0.91 -9.21 -11.21
C GLY A 333 -0.45 -9.42 -10.54
N THR A 334 -0.56 -10.36 -9.59
CA THR A 334 -1.77 -10.52 -8.75
C THR A 334 -2.12 -9.20 -8.08
N LYS A 335 -1.14 -8.54 -7.46
CA LYS A 335 -1.33 -7.24 -6.81
C LYS A 335 -1.73 -6.15 -7.79
N THR A 336 -1.00 -6.03 -8.90
CA THR A 336 -1.16 -4.94 -9.88
C THR A 336 -2.50 -5.01 -10.59
N ILE A 337 -2.99 -6.21 -10.90
CA ILE A 337 -4.23 -6.41 -11.66
C ILE A 337 -5.44 -6.59 -10.74
N LEU A 338 -5.29 -7.40 -9.69
CA LEU A 338 -6.41 -7.83 -8.85
C LEU A 338 -6.47 -7.01 -7.56
N ASN A 339 -5.72 -7.39 -6.53
CA ASN A 339 -5.46 -6.58 -5.35
C ASN A 339 -4.26 -7.12 -4.55
N GLU A 340 -3.72 -6.26 -3.69
CA GLU A 340 -2.61 -6.50 -2.79
C GLU A 340 -2.89 -7.53 -1.68
N TYR A 341 -4.11 -7.59 -1.13
CA TYR A 341 -4.48 -8.58 -0.13
C TYR A 341 -4.44 -10.02 -0.66
N VAL A 342 -4.95 -10.26 -1.87
CA VAL A 342 -4.89 -11.57 -2.54
C VAL A 342 -3.44 -11.93 -2.80
N ALA A 343 -2.61 -10.98 -3.22
CA ALA A 343 -1.18 -11.20 -3.36
C ALA A 343 -0.52 -11.58 -2.01
N TYR A 344 -0.88 -10.94 -0.89
CA TYR A 344 -0.37 -11.31 0.43
C TYR A 344 -0.87 -12.67 0.93
N LEU A 345 -2.13 -13.03 0.67
CA LEU A 345 -2.66 -14.36 0.97
C LEU A 345 -1.95 -15.45 0.17
N GLU A 346 -1.59 -15.16 -1.07
CA GLU A 346 -0.80 -16.08 -1.90
C GLU A 346 0.64 -16.14 -1.42
N PHE A 347 1.23 -15.00 -1.06
CA PHE A 347 2.59 -14.92 -0.56
C PHE A 347 2.76 -15.73 0.73
N ALA A 348 1.83 -15.62 1.67
CA ALA A 348 1.80 -16.40 2.91
C ALA A 348 1.72 -17.93 2.69
N LYS A 349 1.27 -18.37 1.51
CA LYS A 349 1.14 -19.79 1.13
C LYS A 349 2.28 -20.28 0.25
N VAL A 350 3.22 -19.42 -0.13
CA VAL A 350 4.38 -19.83 -0.92
C VAL A 350 5.22 -20.80 -0.08
N PRO A 351 5.66 -21.95 -0.63
CA PRO A 351 6.46 -22.91 0.11
C PRO A 351 7.71 -22.29 0.73
N LEU A 352 8.01 -22.66 1.98
CA LEU A 352 9.23 -22.23 2.67
C LEU A 352 10.47 -22.57 1.83
N GLY A 353 11.41 -21.64 1.74
CA GLY A 353 12.61 -21.77 0.91
C GLY A 353 12.46 -21.33 -0.54
N THR A 354 11.26 -20.96 -1.01
CA THR A 354 11.09 -20.37 -2.36
C THR A 354 11.78 -19.01 -2.48
N PHE A 355 11.77 -18.22 -1.41
CA PHE A 355 12.39 -16.90 -1.35
C PHE A 355 13.49 -16.88 -0.30
N SER A 356 14.62 -16.24 -0.62
CA SER A 356 15.59 -15.83 0.39
C SER A 356 14.97 -14.78 1.33
N ALA A 357 15.50 -14.64 2.55
CA ALA A 357 15.03 -13.61 3.50
C ALA A 357 15.08 -12.19 2.89
N ARG A 358 16.12 -11.89 2.09
CA ARG A 358 16.23 -10.63 1.36
C ARG A 358 15.12 -10.47 0.32
N SER A 359 14.85 -11.51 -0.47
CA SER A 359 13.76 -11.47 -1.45
C SER A 359 12.39 -11.35 -0.82
N GLN A 360 12.15 -12.01 0.32
CA GLN A 360 10.92 -11.87 1.08
C GLN A 360 10.68 -10.41 1.45
N LEU A 361 11.71 -9.70 1.93
CA LEU A 361 11.63 -8.28 2.21
C LEU A 361 11.38 -7.45 0.95
N ILE A 362 12.14 -7.66 -0.12
CA ILE A 362 11.93 -6.92 -1.38
C ILE A 362 10.49 -7.06 -1.87
N VAL A 363 9.95 -8.29 -1.87
CA VAL A 363 8.59 -8.59 -2.31
C VAL A 363 7.57 -7.94 -1.37
N THR A 364 7.73 -8.04 -0.04
CA THR A 364 6.84 -7.37 0.93
C THR A 364 6.72 -5.87 0.63
N TYR A 365 7.84 -5.17 0.45
CA TYR A 365 7.81 -3.73 0.19
C TYR A 365 7.29 -3.39 -1.22
N ALA A 366 7.56 -4.22 -2.22
CA ALA A 366 7.05 -4.05 -3.58
C ALA A 366 5.53 -4.20 -3.68
N LEU A 367 4.95 -5.10 -2.86
CA LEU A 367 3.50 -5.35 -2.81
C LEU A 367 2.74 -4.33 -1.94
N CYS A 368 3.44 -3.60 -1.06
CA CYS A 368 2.83 -2.71 -0.06
C CYS A 368 2.27 -1.40 -0.65
N SER A 369 1.22 -1.51 -1.46
CA SER A 369 0.36 -0.39 -1.86
C SER A 369 -0.96 -0.89 -2.44
N VAL A 370 -1.99 -0.05 -2.43
CA VAL A 370 -3.32 -0.36 -3.01
C VAL A 370 -3.41 -0.11 -4.52
N ALA A 371 -2.28 -0.01 -5.23
CA ALA A 371 -2.24 0.29 -6.66
C ALA A 371 -2.69 -0.91 -7.52
N ASN A 372 -4.01 -1.09 -7.65
CA ASN A 372 -4.65 -2.12 -8.44
C ASN A 372 -5.81 -1.53 -9.29
N LEU A 373 -6.36 -2.31 -10.22
CA LEU A 373 -7.41 -1.82 -11.13
C LEU A 373 -8.73 -1.46 -10.41
N ALA A 374 -9.08 -2.17 -9.34
CA ALA A 374 -10.28 -1.85 -8.55
C ALA A 374 -10.13 -0.50 -7.84
N SER A 375 -8.95 -0.23 -7.28
CA SER A 375 -8.62 1.04 -6.64
C SER A 375 -8.68 2.21 -7.62
N VAL A 376 -8.36 2.03 -8.91
CA VAL A 376 -8.58 3.08 -9.93
C VAL A 376 -10.05 3.46 -9.99
N GLY A 377 -10.96 2.49 -10.04
CA GLY A 377 -12.40 2.73 -10.08
C GLY A 377 -12.88 3.47 -8.83
N LEU A 378 -12.43 3.05 -7.66
CA LEU A 378 -12.73 3.72 -6.38
C LEU A 378 -12.23 5.15 -6.38
N LEU A 379 -10.95 5.38 -6.68
CA LEU A 379 -10.34 6.70 -6.63
C LEU A 379 -10.95 7.66 -7.64
N VAL A 380 -11.15 7.23 -8.89
CA VAL A 380 -11.78 8.06 -9.92
C VAL A 380 -13.20 8.43 -9.52
N THR A 381 -13.95 7.50 -8.93
CA THR A 381 -15.30 7.76 -8.43
C THR A 381 -15.26 8.76 -7.27
N THR A 382 -14.39 8.57 -6.29
CA THR A 382 -14.21 9.48 -5.15
C THR A 382 -13.91 10.90 -5.62
N ILE A 383 -12.88 11.08 -6.46
CA ILE A 383 -12.54 12.41 -7.00
C ILE A 383 -13.69 13.00 -7.83
N SER A 384 -14.39 12.19 -8.62
CA SER A 384 -15.52 12.65 -9.42
C SER A 384 -16.72 13.07 -8.56
N THR A 385 -16.91 12.46 -7.39
CA THR A 385 -17.94 12.87 -6.42
C THR A 385 -17.55 14.16 -5.70
N LEU A 386 -16.27 14.32 -5.35
CA LEU A 386 -15.76 15.52 -4.67
C LEU A 386 -15.67 16.74 -5.59
N ALA A 387 -15.32 16.52 -6.87
CA ALA A 387 -15.24 17.56 -7.89
C ALA A 387 -15.90 17.08 -9.20
N PRO A 388 -17.25 17.13 -9.30
CA PRO A 388 -17.99 16.66 -10.48
C PRO A 388 -17.50 17.27 -11.80
N ASN A 389 -17.09 18.53 -11.75
CA ASN A 389 -16.58 19.31 -12.88
C ASN A 389 -15.27 18.75 -13.45
N ARG A 390 -14.54 17.93 -12.68
CA ARG A 390 -13.23 17.34 -13.03
C ARG A 390 -13.31 15.84 -13.30
N ARG A 391 -14.50 15.24 -13.41
CA ARG A 391 -14.68 13.80 -13.67
C ARG A 391 -13.86 13.28 -14.86
N ARG A 392 -13.81 14.05 -15.96
CA ARG A 392 -13.03 13.68 -17.15
C ARG A 392 -11.53 13.65 -16.86
N GLU A 393 -11.04 14.61 -16.10
CA GLU A 393 -9.63 14.68 -15.70
C GLU A 393 -9.27 13.54 -14.73
N ALA A 394 -10.10 13.28 -13.72
CA ALA A 394 -9.92 12.15 -12.81
C ALA A 394 -9.80 10.83 -13.57
N ALA A 395 -10.68 10.58 -14.55
CA ALA A 395 -10.63 9.38 -15.38
C ALA A 395 -9.34 9.28 -16.22
N GLN A 396 -8.84 10.39 -16.76
CA GLN A 396 -7.56 10.41 -17.50
C GLN A 396 -6.35 10.13 -16.60
N LEU A 397 -6.38 10.65 -15.38
CA LEU A 397 -5.30 10.48 -14.40
C LEU A 397 -5.34 9.12 -13.71
N GLY A 398 -6.50 8.45 -13.65
CA GLY A 398 -6.68 7.18 -12.93
C GLY A 398 -5.75 6.05 -13.40
N MET A 399 -5.61 5.85 -14.71
CA MET A 399 -4.69 4.83 -15.22
C MET A 399 -3.22 5.22 -15.00
N LYS A 400 -2.91 6.52 -15.08
CA LYS A 400 -1.57 7.02 -14.78
C LYS A 400 -1.22 6.86 -13.30
N SER A 401 -2.18 7.07 -12.39
CA SER A 401 -1.95 6.92 -10.95
C SER A 401 -1.76 5.46 -10.57
N TRP A 402 -2.40 4.52 -11.27
CA TRP A 402 -2.15 3.09 -11.13
C TRP A 402 -0.72 2.68 -11.51
N ILE A 403 -0.22 3.18 -12.64
CA ILE A 403 1.18 2.96 -13.04
C ILE A 403 2.11 3.57 -11.99
N ALA A 404 1.88 4.85 -11.64
CA ALA A 404 2.70 5.57 -10.68
C ALA A 404 2.74 4.92 -9.29
N GLY A 405 1.61 4.43 -8.78
CA GLY A 405 1.52 3.76 -7.48
C GLY A 405 2.26 2.42 -7.45
N ASN A 406 2.24 1.66 -8.56
CA ASN A 406 3.03 0.44 -8.70
C ASN A 406 4.53 0.73 -8.84
N LEU A 407 4.91 1.79 -9.57
CA LEU A 407 6.29 2.26 -9.63
C LEU A 407 6.79 2.69 -8.25
N ALA A 408 5.98 3.40 -7.46
CA ALA A 408 6.33 3.86 -6.12
C ALA A 408 6.56 2.69 -5.16
N SER A 409 5.68 1.68 -5.14
CA SER A 409 5.89 0.50 -4.27
C SER A 409 7.06 -0.36 -4.74
N ALA A 410 7.22 -0.57 -6.06
CA ALA A 410 8.40 -1.25 -6.61
C ALA A 410 9.70 -0.52 -6.27
N MET A 411 9.68 0.83 -6.23
CA MET A 411 10.81 1.65 -5.80
C MET A 411 11.15 1.41 -4.33
N CYS A 412 10.15 1.27 -3.44
CA CYS A 412 10.38 0.85 -2.06
C CYS A 412 11.06 -0.52 -1.98
N GLY A 413 10.59 -1.50 -2.77
CA GLY A 413 11.23 -2.82 -2.88
C GLY A 413 12.69 -2.73 -3.33
N ALA A 414 12.98 -1.92 -4.35
CA ALA A 414 14.34 -1.70 -4.84
C ALA A 414 15.26 -1.05 -3.79
N VAL A 415 14.76 -0.03 -3.09
CA VAL A 415 15.50 0.63 -2.00
C VAL A 415 15.78 -0.34 -0.85
N ILE A 416 14.80 -1.16 -0.45
CA ILE A 416 15.01 -2.19 0.57
C ILE A 416 16.01 -3.25 0.11
N GLY A 417 15.96 -3.66 -1.15
CA GLY A 417 16.96 -4.56 -1.73
C GLY A 417 18.39 -3.99 -1.69
N LEU A 418 18.54 -2.67 -1.81
CA LEU A 418 19.84 -1.99 -1.70
C LEU A 418 20.35 -1.93 -0.26
N VAL A 419 19.48 -1.63 0.70
CA VAL A 419 19.88 -1.44 2.09
C VAL A 419 19.85 -2.72 2.92
N THR A 420 19.33 -3.83 2.40
CA THR A 420 19.33 -5.13 3.07
C THR A 420 20.55 -5.96 2.64
N PRO A 421 21.40 -6.42 3.58
CA PRO A 421 22.54 -7.27 3.26
C PRO A 421 22.12 -8.56 2.51
N VAL A 422 23.02 -9.08 1.68
CA VAL A 422 22.86 -10.35 0.95
C VAL A 422 23.36 -11.50 1.82
#